data_AF-A0A7L0E6W1-F1
#
_entry.id   AF-A0A7L0E6W1-F1
#
_cell.length_a   1.000
_cell.length_b   1.000
_cell.length_c   1.000
_cell.angle_alpha   90.00
_cell.angle_beta   90.00
_cell.angle_gamma   90.00
#
_symmetry.space_group_name_H-M   'P 1'
#
loop_
_entity.id
_entity.type
_entity.pdbx_description
1 polymer ?
#
loop_
_entity_poly.entity_id
_entity_poly.type
_entity_poly.pdbx_seq_one_letter_code
_entity_poly.pdbx_strand_id
1 'polypeptide(L)'
;AEKLSSMKDLDWNDFLERVCSLLDSPEKNTGAARSKLNLLYYLCTVATHKEIASRLITSRLFSILIQQLRAVTNWDIRAKVARVIGLLALHACELGENVLVSEVTFFLL
;
A
#
# COMPACT_ATOMS: atom_id res chain seq x y z
N ALA A 1 11.65 -5.25 -8.73
CA ALA A 1 10.42 -4.81 -9.42
C ALA A 1 10.16 -5.60 -10.70
N GLU A 2 11.17 -5.84 -11.55
CA GLU A 2 11.01 -6.57 -12.82
C GLU A 2 10.36 -7.95 -12.71
N LYS A 3 10.63 -8.69 -11.62
CA LYS A 3 9.96 -9.97 -11.33
C LYS A 3 8.45 -9.84 -11.10
N LEU A 4 8.01 -8.73 -10.48
CA LEU A 4 6.59 -8.47 -10.21
C LEU A 4 5.87 -7.94 -11.43
N SER A 5 6.52 -7.11 -12.26
CA SER A 5 5.92 -6.62 -13.50
C SER A 5 5.77 -7.72 -14.55
N SER A 6 6.68 -8.70 -14.57
CA SER A 6 6.62 -9.87 -15.47
C SER A 6 5.75 -11.04 -14.95
N MET A 7 5.12 -10.91 -13.77
CA MET A 7 4.22 -11.94 -13.26
C MET A 7 2.96 -12.06 -14.12
N LYS A 8 2.57 -13.30 -14.37
CA LYS A 8 1.28 -13.63 -14.98
C LYS A 8 0.15 -13.34 -13.99
N ASP A 9 -1.06 -13.14 -14.50
CA ASP A 9 -2.21 -12.76 -13.67
C ASP A 9 -2.51 -13.76 -12.54
N LEU A 10 -2.30 -15.06 -12.77
CA LEU A 10 -2.42 -16.10 -11.73
C LEU A 10 -1.43 -15.89 -10.58
N ASP A 11 -0.13 -15.78 -10.88
CA ASP A 11 0.92 -15.57 -9.88
C ASP A 11 0.76 -14.22 -9.16
N TRP A 12 0.25 -13.21 -9.89
CA TRP A 12 -0.05 -11.89 -9.36
C TRP A 12 -1.19 -11.95 -8.34
N ASN A 13 -2.28 -12.66 -8.66
CA ASN A 13 -3.40 -12.84 -7.74
C ASN A 13 -3.00 -13.61 -6.48
N ASP A 14 -2.22 -14.68 -6.61
CA ASP A 14 -1.67 -15.44 -5.47
C ASP A 14 -0.78 -14.56 -4.58
N PHE A 15 0.06 -13.72 -5.20
CA PHE A 15 0.86 -12.74 -4.50
C PHE A 15 -0.04 -11.75 -3.73
N LEU A 16 -1.04 -11.17 -4.41
CA LEU A 16 -1.97 -10.23 -3.79
C LEU A 16 -2.73 -10.86 -2.62
N GLU A 17 -3.21 -12.10 -2.75
CA GLU A 17 -3.92 -12.79 -1.69
C GLU A 17 -3.05 -12.95 -0.44
N ARG A 18 -1.78 -13.34 -0.62
CA ARG A 18 -0.82 -13.42 0.50
C ARG A 18 -0.56 -12.08 1.15
N VAL A 19 -0.37 -11.02 0.35
CA VAL A 19 -0.19 -9.65 0.86
C VAL A 19 -1.41 -9.19 1.64
N CYS A 20 -2.61 -9.44 1.10
CA CYS A 20 -3.89 -9.10 1.72
C CYS A 20 -4.06 -9.84 3.06
N SER A 21 -3.79 -11.15 3.09
CA SER A 21 -3.85 -11.98 4.29
C SER A 21 -2.88 -11.51 5.39
N LEU A 22 -1.66 -11.11 5.01
CA LEU A 22 -0.68 -10.55 5.94
C LEU A 22 -1.07 -9.17 6.48
N LEU A 23 -1.70 -8.32 5.66
CA LEU A 23 -2.19 -7.00 6.08
C LEU A 23 -3.40 -7.11 7.00
N ASP A 24 -4.32 -8.03 6.72
CA ASP A 24 -5.54 -8.23 7.50
C ASP A 24 -5.30 -9.00 8.81
N SER A 25 -4.15 -9.68 8.92
CA SER A 25 -3.75 -10.40 10.13
C SER A 25 -3.62 -9.45 11.34
N PRO A 26 -4.23 -9.80 12.50
CA PRO A 26 -4.12 -9.01 13.72
C PRO A 26 -2.70 -9.10 14.29
N GLU A 27 -2.20 -7.96 14.78
CA GLU A 27 -0.88 -7.80 15.39
C GLU A 27 -0.83 -8.42 16.79
N LYS A 28 -0.80 -9.77 16.86
CA LYS A 28 -0.81 -10.50 18.13
C LYS A 28 0.53 -10.45 18.89
N ASN A 29 1.62 -10.09 18.21
CA ASN A 29 2.96 -9.98 18.81
C ASN A 29 3.84 -8.96 18.05
N THR A 30 4.94 -8.53 18.67
CA THR A 30 5.90 -7.58 18.09
C THR A 30 6.51 -8.06 16.77
N GLY A 31 6.66 -9.38 16.59
CA GLY A 31 7.15 -9.97 15.34
C GLY A 31 6.16 -9.79 14.17
N ALA A 32 4.86 -9.94 14.42
CA ALA A 32 3.80 -9.75 13.44
C ALA A 32 3.71 -8.28 12.99
N ALA A 33 3.81 -7.34 13.93
CA ALA A 33 3.88 -5.91 13.61
C ALA A 33 5.10 -5.57 12.74
N ARG A 34 6.26 -6.16 13.04
CA ARG A 34 7.50 -5.95 12.26
C ARG A 34 7.41 -6.54 10.87
N SER A 35 6.83 -7.74 10.73
CA SER A 35 6.56 -8.35 9.42
C SER A 35 5.61 -7.52 8.58
N LYS A 36 4.54 -6.96 9.18
CA LYS A 36 3.61 -6.05 8.49
C LYS A 36 4.32 -4.77 8.03
N LEU A 37 5.15 -4.16 8.87
CA LEU A 37 5.96 -3.00 8.49
C LEU A 37 6.94 -3.30 7.35
N ASN A 38 7.62 -4.45 7.40
CA ASN A 38 8.51 -4.89 6.32
C ASN A 38 7.75 -5.07 5.00
N LEU A 39 6.55 -5.64 5.06
CA LEU A 39 5.68 -5.77 3.89
C LEU A 39 5.27 -4.40 3.33
N LEU A 40 4.88 -3.46 4.20
CA LEU A 40 4.55 -2.09 3.78
C LEU A 40 5.75 -1.36 3.17
N TYR A 41 6.96 -1.60 3.68
CA TYR A 41 8.20 -1.05 3.11
C TYR A 41 8.50 -1.63 1.73
N TYR A 42 8.32 -2.94 1.58
CA TYR A 42 8.43 -3.61 0.29
C TYR A 42 7.42 -3.05 -0.71
N LEU A 43 6.14 -2.93 -0.29
CA LEU A 43 5.09 -2.32 -1.10
C LEU A 43 5.43 -0.89 -1.51
N CYS A 44 5.96 -0.06 -0.60
CA CYS A 44 6.44 1.28 -0.95
C CYS A 44 7.52 1.22 -2.04
N THR A 45 8.48 0.30 -1.91
CA THR A 45 9.59 0.16 -2.87
C THR A 45 9.12 -0.31 -4.24
N VAL A 46 8.17 -1.24 -4.32
CA VAL A 46 7.67 -1.72 -5.61
C VAL A 46 6.64 -0.79 -6.22
N ALA A 47 5.90 -0.04 -5.39
CA ALA A 47 4.96 0.98 -5.82
C ALA A 47 5.65 2.18 -6.48
N THR A 48 6.98 2.33 -6.42
CA THR A 48 7.68 3.35 -7.22
C THR A 48 7.68 3.03 -8.72
N HIS A 49 7.35 1.80 -9.10
CA HIS A 49 7.26 1.38 -10.49
C HIS A 49 5.84 1.54 -11.00
N LYS A 50 5.66 2.39 -12.02
CA LYS A 50 4.34 2.77 -12.56
C LYS A 50 3.45 1.58 -12.90
N GLU A 51 3.97 0.57 -13.59
CA GLU A 51 3.20 -0.63 -13.96
C GLU A 51 2.70 -1.41 -12.75
N ILE A 52 3.56 -1.58 -11.74
CA ILE A 52 3.23 -2.31 -10.52
C ILE A 52 2.21 -1.51 -9.72
N ALA A 53 2.42 -0.20 -9.57
CA ALA A 53 1.50 0.68 -8.86
C ALA A 53 0.11 0.71 -9.51
N SER A 54 0.06 0.81 -10.84
CA SER A 54 -1.19 0.75 -11.59
C SER A 54 -1.92 -0.58 -11.39
N ARG A 55 -1.21 -1.71 -11.33
CA ARG A 55 -1.84 -3.01 -11.03
C ARG A 55 -2.30 -3.10 -9.59
N LEU A 56 -1.54 -2.57 -8.64
CA LEU A 56 -1.87 -2.60 -7.20
C LEU A 56 -3.07 -1.71 -6.88
N ILE A 57 -3.21 -0.54 -7.50
CA ILE A 57 -4.32 0.38 -7.25
C ILE A 57 -5.65 -0.13 -7.81
N THR A 58 -5.62 -0.84 -8.95
CA THR A 58 -6.82 -1.48 -9.52
C THR A 58 -7.18 -2.79 -8.82
N SER A 59 -6.37 -3.25 -7.87
CA SER A 59 -6.57 -4.51 -7.14
C SER A 59 -7.25 -4.31 -5.80
N ARG A 60 -7.78 -5.40 -5.21
CA ARG A 60 -8.41 -5.40 -3.87
C ARG A 60 -7.46 -4.90 -2.76
N LEU A 61 -6.15 -4.96 -2.98
CA LEU A 61 -5.14 -4.44 -2.05
C LEU A 61 -5.41 -2.98 -1.66
N PHE A 62 -5.81 -2.13 -2.60
CA PHE A 62 -6.10 -0.72 -2.33
C PHE A 62 -7.21 -0.55 -1.28
N SER A 63 -8.28 -1.34 -1.41
CA SER A 63 -9.38 -1.33 -0.43
C SER A 63 -8.93 -1.77 0.96
N ILE A 64 -8.05 -2.78 1.04
CA ILE A 64 -7.51 -3.25 2.33
C ILE A 64 -6.59 -2.21 2.96
N LEU A 65 -5.75 -1.54 2.16
CA LEU A 65 -4.90 -0.45 2.65
C LEU A 65 -5.75 0.69 3.25
N ILE A 66 -6.84 1.10 2.59
CA ILE A 66 -7.75 2.11 3.14
C ILE A 66 -8.39 1.63 4.45
N GLN A 67 -8.79 0.36 4.51
CA GLN A 67 -9.35 -0.22 5.72
C GLN A 67 -8.34 -0.22 6.87
N GLN A 68 -7.10 -0.63 6.61
CA GLN A 68 -6.01 -0.60 7.59
C GLN A 68 -5.72 0.84 8.04
N LEU A 69 -5.76 1.84 7.14
CA LEU A 69 -5.59 3.24 7.51
C LEU A 69 -6.63 3.74 8.52
N ARG A 70 -7.85 3.18 8.47
CA ARG A 70 -8.96 3.50 9.38
C ARG A 70 -8.95 2.65 10.66
N ALA A 71 -8.53 1.39 10.56
CA ALA A 71 -8.63 0.41 11.64
C ALA A 71 -7.37 0.34 12.53
N VAL A 72 -6.18 0.65 11.99
CA VAL A 72 -4.91 0.52 12.71
C VAL A 72 -4.70 1.71 13.64
N THR A 73 -4.51 1.44 14.93
CA THR A 73 -4.20 2.43 15.96
C THR A 73 -2.71 2.74 16.09
N ASN A 74 -1.84 1.89 15.52
CA ASN A 74 -0.40 2.09 15.49
C ASN A 74 -0.01 3.16 14.45
N TRP A 75 0.49 4.31 14.92
CA TRP A 75 0.84 5.45 14.09
C TRP A 75 1.92 5.14 13.04
N ASP A 76 2.92 4.32 13.36
CA ASP A 76 3.97 3.95 12.41
C ASP A 76 3.40 3.16 11.23
N ILE A 77 2.57 2.15 11.53
CA ILE A 77 1.91 1.34 10.50
C ILE A 77 0.96 2.21 9.68
N ARG A 78 0.17 3.05 10.34
CA ARG A 78 -0.78 3.97 9.70
C ARG A 78 -0.08 4.94 8.74
N ALA A 79 1.04 5.53 9.15
CA ALA A 79 1.85 6.42 8.31
C ALA A 79 2.43 5.68 7.09
N LYS A 80 2.90 4.44 7.25
CA LYS A 80 3.38 3.63 6.13
C LYS A 80 2.27 3.23 5.16
N VAL A 81 1.10 2.84 5.67
CA VAL A 81 -0.09 2.54 4.85
C VAL A 81 -0.49 3.77 4.03
N ALA A 82 -0.57 4.95 4.66
CA ALA A 82 -0.85 6.21 3.98
C ALA A 82 0.17 6.50 2.88
N ARG A 83 1.46 6.25 3.15
CA ARG A 83 2.53 6.41 2.16
C ARG A 83 2.39 5.45 0.98
N VAL A 84 2.04 4.18 1.21
CA VAL A 84 1.78 3.22 0.12
C VAL A 84 0.61 3.72 -0.73
N ILE A 85 -0.51 4.09 -0.11
CA ILE A 85 -1.68 4.65 -0.81
C ILE A 85 -1.29 5.88 -1.64
N GLY A 86 -0.51 6.79 -1.06
CA GLY A 86 -0.01 7.99 -1.75
C GLY A 86 0.90 7.66 -2.93
N LEU A 87 1.81 6.68 -2.80
CA LEU A 87 2.65 6.21 -3.90
C LEU A 87 1.83 5.55 -5.00
N LEU A 88 0.85 4.72 -4.64
CA LEU A 88 -0.07 4.12 -5.60
C LEU A 88 -0.83 5.20 -6.36
N ALA A 89 -1.37 6.21 -5.67
CA ALA A 89 -2.07 7.33 -6.27
C ALA A 89 -1.14 8.19 -7.16
N LEU A 90 0.10 8.44 -6.72
CA LEU A 90 1.11 9.20 -7.48
C LEU A 90 1.40 8.57 -8.84
N HIS A 91 1.40 7.24 -8.90
CA HIS A 91 1.67 6.49 -10.13
C HIS A 91 0.40 6.11 -10.91
N ALA A 92 -0.79 6.34 -10.35
CA ALA A 92 -2.07 5.93 -10.93
C ALA A 92 -2.65 6.87 -12.00
N CYS A 93 -2.22 8.14 -12.09
CA CYS A 93 -2.49 9.06 -13.22
C CYS A 93 -1.78 10.41 -12.92
N GLU A 94 -1.29 11.26 -13.84
CA GLU A 94 -2.13 12.10 -14.71
C GLU A 94 -3.57 12.29 -14.20
N LEU A 95 -3.75 12.46 -12.89
CA LEU A 95 -5.01 12.90 -12.33
C LEU A 95 -4.96 14.41 -12.56
N GLY A 96 -5.74 14.86 -13.54
CA GLY A 96 -5.74 16.22 -14.04
C GLY A 96 -5.60 17.27 -12.93
N GLU A 97 -4.82 18.29 -13.25
CA GLU A 97 -4.65 19.55 -12.53
C GLU A 97 -5.82 19.85 -11.58
N ASN A 98 -5.50 20.14 -10.30
CA ASN A 98 -6.39 20.57 -9.22
C ASN A 98 -7.12 19.48 -8.42
N VAL A 99 -6.42 18.80 -7.51
CA VAL A 99 -6.93 18.69 -6.12
C VAL A 99 -5.77 18.94 -5.15
N LEU A 100 -5.70 20.21 -4.77
CA LEU A 100 -5.02 20.83 -3.64
C LEU A 100 -4.22 19.89 -2.71
N VAL A 101 -2.93 20.19 -2.66
CA VAL A 101 -1.98 19.97 -1.55
C VAL A 101 -2.49 20.66 -0.27
N SER A 102 -3.68 20.30 0.23
CA SER A 102 -4.29 20.97 1.39
C SER A 102 -4.74 20.03 2.50
N GLU A 103 -4.51 18.71 2.39
CA GLU A 103 -4.66 17.78 3.52
C GLU A 103 -3.35 17.09 3.93
N VAL A 104 -2.22 17.46 3.31
CA VAL A 104 -0.89 17.02 3.80
C VAL A 104 -0.47 17.84 5.04
N THR A 105 -1.05 19.02 5.24
CA THR A 105 -0.72 19.90 6.37
C THR A 105 -1.46 19.57 7.67
N PHE A 106 -2.52 18.76 7.65
CA PHE A 106 -3.25 18.42 8.88
C PHE A 106 -2.57 17.32 9.72
N PHE A 107 -1.53 16.66 9.21
CA PHE A 107 -0.78 15.64 9.95
C PHE A 107 0.45 16.18 10.71
N LEU A 108 0.66 17.51 10.74
CA LEU A 108 1.81 18.16 11.39
C LEU A 108 1.41 19.22 12.44
N LEU A 109 0.21 19.12 13.03
CA LEU A 109 -0.19 19.93 14.19
C LEU A 109 -0.66 19.04 15.34
#